data_AF-A4N1W4-F1
#
_entry.id   AF-A4N1W4-F1
#
_cell.length_a   1.000
_cell.length_b   1.000
_cell.length_c   1.000
_cell.angle_alpha   90.00
_cell.angle_beta   90.00
_cell.angle_gamma   90.00
#
_symmetry.space_group_name_H-M   'P 1'
#
loop_
_entity.id
_entity.type
_entity.pdbx_description
1 polymer ?
#
loop_
_entity_poly.entity_id
_entity_poly.type
_entity_poly.pdbx_seq_one_letter_code
_entity_poly.pdbx_strand_id
1 'polypeptide(L)' 'MLLDEPFSALDQKLRVEMLALIAKLCDEKDLTLLLVTHQPSELIGSIDQVLVVENGQISQLQKGV' A
#
# COMPACT_ATOMS: atom_id res chain seq x y z
N MET A 1 5.45 -7.22 -7.51
CA MET A 1 5.90 -5.81 -7.63
C MET A 1 6.23 -5.28 -6.25
N LEU A 2 7.38 -4.64 -6.10
CA LEU A 2 7.85 -4.08 -4.81
C LEU A 2 7.99 -2.57 -4.98
N LEU A 3 7.36 -1.78 -4.11
CA LEU A 3 7.41 -0.32 -4.16
C LEU A 3 7.80 0.23 -2.79
N ASP A 4 8.82 1.08 -2.76
CA ASP A 4 9.33 1.70 -1.54
C ASP A 4 9.01 3.21 -1.56
N GLU A 5 8.11 3.63 -0.68
CA GLU A 5 7.55 4.99 -0.60
C GLU A 5 7.20 5.65 -1.95
N PRO A 6 6.49 4.98 -2.87
CA PRO A 6 6.35 5.44 -4.26
C PRO A 6 5.53 6.73 -4.41
N PHE A 7 4.76 7.12 -3.39
CA PHE A 7 3.81 8.24 -3.47
C PHE A 7 4.12 9.39 -2.50
N SER A 8 5.33 9.44 -1.95
CA SER A 8 5.75 10.45 -0.97
C SER A 8 5.58 11.90 -1.47
N ALA A 9 5.77 12.13 -2.77
CA ALA A 9 5.64 13.45 -3.40
C ALA A 9 4.23 13.81 -3.89
N LEU A 10 3.25 12.90 -3.76
CA LEU A 10 1.89 13.11 -4.23
C LEU A 10 0.98 13.61 -3.11
N ASP A 11 -0.02 14.40 -3.48
CA ASP A 11 -1.11 14.75 -2.57
C ASP A 11 -2.01 13.53 -2.28
N GLN A 12 -2.76 13.59 -1.18
CA GLN A 12 -3.60 12.49 -0.70
C GLN A 12 -4.53 11.92 -1.78
N LYS A 13 -5.13 12.78 -2.62
CA LYS A 13 -6.08 12.34 -3.65
C LYS A 13 -5.36 11.55 -4.74
N LEU A 14 -4.22 12.06 -5.22
CA LEU A 14 -3.43 11.39 -6.24
C LEU A 14 -2.86 10.06 -5.75
N ARG A 15 -2.56 9.89 -4.46
CA ARG A 15 -2.10 8.60 -3.90
C ARG A 15 -3.14 7.51 -4.08
N VAL A 16 -4.40 7.81 -3.75
CA VAL A 16 -5.51 6.86 -3.88
C VAL A 16 -5.72 6.49 -5.36
N GLU A 17 -5.68 7.48 -6.26
CA GLU A 17 -5.80 7.24 -7.71
C GLU A 17 -4.65 6.37 -8.25
N MET A 18 -3.40 6.64 -7.83
CA MET A 18 -2.24 5.85 -8.22
C MET A 18 -2.28 4.43 -7.67
N LEU A 19 -2.70 4.25 -6.42
CA LEU A 19 -2.86 2.92 -5.83
C LEU A 19 -3.91 2.12 -6.60
N ALA A 20 -5.05 2.73 -6.94
CA ALA A 20 -6.09 2.07 -7.73
C ALA A 20 -5.59 1.64 -9.13
N LEU A 21 -4.77 2.49 -9.77
CA LEU A 21 -4.16 2.15 -11.06
C LEU A 21 -3.18 0.97 -10.93
N ILE A 22 -2.36 0.97 -9.89
CA ILE A 22 -1.42 -0.10 -9.60
C ILE A 22 -2.14 -1.41 -9.26
N ALA A 23 -3.20 -1.36 -8.43
CA ALA A 23 -4.01 -2.53 -8.09
C ALA A 23 -4.62 -3.16 -9.35
N LYS A 24 -5.20 -2.33 -10.22
CA LYS A 24 -5.72 -2.80 -11.52
C LYS A 24 -4.64 -3.46 -12.38
N LEU A 25 -3.44 -2.89 -12.43
CA LEU A 25 -2.32 -3.49 -13.16
C LEU A 25 -1.89 -4.84 -12.57
N CYS A 26 -1.91 -4.95 -11.24
CA CYS A 26 -1.63 -6.20 -10.55
C CYS A 26 -2.67 -7.28 -10.89
N ASP A 27 -3.95 -6.93 -10.92
CA ASP A 27 -5.03 -7.84 -11.29
C ASP A 27 -4.92 -8.31 -12.75
N GLU A 28 -4.63 -7.39 -13.68
CA GLU A 28 -4.48 -7.72 -15.11
C GLU A 28 -3.27 -8.60 -15.42
N LYS A 29 -2.25 -8.57 -14.56
CA LYS A 29 -0.96 -9.24 -14.76
C LYS A 29 -0.71 -10.39 -13.79
N ASP A 30 -1.64 -10.69 -12.91
CA ASP A 30 -1.51 -11.67 -11.82
C ASP A 30 -0.24 -11.43 -10.97
N LEU A 31 -0.07 -10.20 -10.49
CA LEU A 31 1.08 -9.78 -9.71
C LEU A 31 0.72 -9.56 -8.24
N THR A 32 1.55 -10.05 -7.33
CA THR A 32 1.50 -9.63 -5.92
C THR A 32 2.13 -8.26 -5.72
N LEU A 33 1.49 -7.37 -4.98
CA LEU A 33 2.01 -6.05 -4.61
C LEU A 33 2.51 -6.06 -3.16
N LEU A 34 3.74 -5.58 -2.94
CA LEU A 34 4.24 -5.17 -1.63
C LEU A 34 4.59 -3.67 -1.70
N LEU A 35 3.94 -2.88 -0.86
CA LEU A 35 4.13 -1.43 -0.79
C LEU A 35 4.58 -1.03 0.61
N VAL A 36 5.70 -0.32 0.70
CA VAL A 36 6.23 0.25 1.95
C VAL A 36 5.87 1.73 1.99
N THR A 37 5.32 2.18 3.12
CA THR A 37 4.95 3.58 3.35
C THR A 37 4.90 3.87 4.84
N HIS A 38 5.24 5.11 5.22
CA HIS A 38 5.02 5.63 6.56
C HIS A 38 3.60 6.23 6.76
N GLN A 39 2.74 6.23 5.73
CA GLN A 39 1.38 6.81 5.76
C GLN A 39 0.30 5.80 5.34
N PRO A 40 0.12 4.67 6.05
CA PRO A 40 -0.81 3.62 5.64
C PRO A 40 -2.28 4.00 5.82
N SER A 41 -2.61 4.92 6.75
CA SER A 41 -3.98 5.28 7.13
C SER A 41 -4.84 5.77 5.96
N GLU A 42 -4.23 6.33 4.92
CA GLU A 42 -4.91 6.82 3.72
C GLU A 42 -5.26 5.72 2.73
N LEU A 43 -4.62 4.54 2.87
CA LEU A 43 -4.68 3.44 1.90
C LEU A 43 -5.42 2.20 2.43
N ILE A 44 -5.77 2.16 3.72
CA ILE A 44 -6.36 0.99 4.40
C ILE A 44 -7.57 0.44 3.62
N GLY A 45 -8.46 1.29 3.11
CA GLY A 45 -9.64 0.84 2.36
C GLY A 45 -9.38 0.35 0.93
N SER A 46 -8.13 0.31 0.47
CA SER A 46 -7.74 -0.05 -0.89
C SER A 46 -6.66 -1.14 -0.95
N ILE A 47 -6.33 -1.76 0.18
CA ILE A 47 -5.32 -2.82 0.31
C ILE A 47 -5.88 -3.99 1.10
N ASP A 48 -5.46 -5.21 0.77
CA ASP A 48 -5.98 -6.42 1.44
C ASP A 48 -5.49 -6.52 2.89
N GLN A 49 -4.20 -6.23 3.10
CA GLN A 49 -3.52 -6.39 4.39
C GLN A 49 -2.53 -5.26 4.65
N VAL A 50 -2.41 -4.89 5.92
CA VAL A 50 -1.44 -3.90 6.40
C VAL A 50 -0.60 -4.52 7.49
N LEU A 51 0.71 -4.44 7.33
CA LEU A 51 1.67 -4.94 8.29
C LEU A 51 2.43 -3.77 8.90
N VAL A 52 2.30 -3.60 10.21
CA VAL A 52 2.96 -2.53 10.96
C VAL A 52 4.28 -3.05 11.51
N VAL A 53 5.36 -2.35 11.19
CA VAL A 53 6.71 -2.66 11.67
C VAL A 53 7.16 -1.57 12.64
N GLU A 54 7.51 -1.96 13.86
CA GLU A 54 8.03 -1.07 14.89
C GLU A 54 9.27 -1.70 15.53
N ASN A 55 10.33 -0.91 15.71
CA ASN A 55 11.60 -1.37 16.31
C ASN A 55 12.18 -2.64 15.64
N GLY A 56 12.01 -2.76 14.32
CA GLY A 56 12.48 -3.92 13.54
C GLY A 56 11.66 -5.20 13.75
N GLN A 57 10.50 -5.13 14.41
CA GLN A 57 9.60 -6.25 14.63
C GLN A 57 8.22 -5.95 14.07
N ILE A 58 7.49 -7.00 13.70
CA ILE A 58 6.10 -6.89 13.27
C ILE A 58 5.25 -6.66 14.52
N SER A 59 4.72 -5.46 14.71
CA SER A 59 3.90 -5.14 15.88
C SER A 59 2.42 -5.45 15.65
N GLN A 60 1.94 -5.33 14.41
CA GLN A 60 0.53 -5.57 14.09
C GLN A 60 0.31 -6.06 12.66
N LEU A 61 -0.71 -6.90 12.47
CA LEU A 61 -1.29 -7.24 11.17
C LEU A 61 -2.76 -6.80 11.17
N GLN A 62 -3.14 -5.96 10.21
CA GLN A 62 -4.51 -5.48 10.01
C GLN A 62 -5.03 -5.98 8.65
N LYS A 63 -6.33 -6.29 8.58
CA LYS A 63 -7.01 -6.51 7.30
C LYS A 63 -7.51 -5.16 6.81
N GLY A 64 -7.14 -4.76 5.59
CA GLY A 64 -7.50 -3.46 5.04
C GLY A 64 -8.95 -3.43 4.53
N VAL A 65 -9.44 -4.56 4.01
CA VAL A 65 -10.84 -4.84 3.67
C VAL A 65 -11.13 -6.33 3.84
#